data_AF-T1IGL0-F1
#
_entry.id   AF-T1IGL0-F1
#
_cell.length_a   1.000
_cell.length_b   1.000
_cell.length_c   1.000
_cell.angle_alpha   90.00
_cell.angle_beta   90.00
_cell.angle_gamma   90.00
#
_symmetry.space_group_name_H-M   'P 1'
#
loop_
_entity.id
_entity.type
_entity.pdbx_description
1 polymer ?
#
loop_
_entity_poly.entity_id
_entity_poly.type
_entity_poly.pdbx_seq_one_letter_code
_entity_poly.pdbx_strand_id
1 'polypeptide(L)'
;MSVREWYKGKNVLLSGGTGFMGKVLVEKLLRSCTDIGTIFIICRSKRGVNPSQRIADFAKLPLFAPLLKQNPKALQKLIAIEGDITEEDLGLKPEVKQKLQQNVNIIFHVAASLKLEAGLKEAVDFNLKGTKRMLELALGIKNLEGVQHKTTVTSGGDSGHHLQQKIPYKLWLDSAPFYRYF
;
A
#
# COMPACT_ATOMS: atom_id res chain seq x y z
N MET A 1 -14.22 15.40 -12.54
CA MET A 1 -13.97 14.90 -11.17
C MET A 1 -12.50 15.06 -10.87
N SER A 2 -12.15 15.75 -9.80
CA SER A 2 -10.75 15.92 -9.36
C SER A 2 -10.25 14.67 -8.62
N VAL A 3 -8.92 14.53 -8.45
CA VAL A 3 -8.33 13.44 -7.62
C VAL A 3 -8.93 13.45 -6.23
N ARG A 4 -9.04 14.62 -5.60
CA ARG A 4 -9.57 14.78 -4.25
C ARG A 4 -11.01 14.31 -4.13
N GLU A 5 -11.86 14.68 -5.09
CA GLU A 5 -13.25 14.23 -5.16
C GLU A 5 -13.35 12.71 -5.31
N TRP A 6 -12.49 12.12 -6.16
CA TRP A 6 -12.49 10.68 -6.35
C TRP A 6 -12.08 9.93 -5.09
N TYR A 7 -11.16 10.42 -4.26
CA TYR A 7 -10.77 9.74 -3.01
C TYR A 7 -11.72 10.00 -1.83
N LYS A 8 -12.70 10.89 -1.97
CA LYS A 8 -13.59 11.28 -0.86
C LYS A 8 -14.32 10.06 -0.29
N GLY A 9 -14.18 9.83 1.01
CA GLY A 9 -14.81 8.73 1.74
C GLY A 9 -14.24 7.33 1.45
N LYS A 10 -13.32 7.18 0.49
CA LYS A 10 -12.77 5.88 0.12
C LYS A 10 -11.73 5.40 1.11
N ASN A 11 -11.79 4.12 1.46
CA ASN A 11 -10.81 3.48 2.30
C ASN A 11 -9.71 2.82 1.45
N VAL A 12 -8.47 2.94 1.93
CA VAL A 12 -7.27 2.46 1.23
C VAL A 12 -6.61 1.37 2.05
N LEU A 13 -6.19 0.27 1.41
CA LEU A 13 -5.28 -0.71 1.98
C LEU A 13 -3.89 -0.55 1.37
N LEU A 14 -2.87 -0.43 2.21
CA LEU A 14 -1.49 -0.24 1.83
C LEU A 14 -0.61 -1.33 2.44
N SER A 15 0.12 -2.04 1.59
CA SER A 15 1.27 -2.85 2.03
C SER A 15 2.57 -2.11 1.75
N GLY A 16 3.58 -2.29 2.61
CA GLY A 16 4.83 -1.54 2.52
C GLY A 16 4.72 -0.09 2.99
N GLY A 17 3.61 0.29 3.65
CA GLY A 17 3.35 1.65 4.10
C GLY A 17 4.34 2.20 5.11
N THR A 18 5.05 1.34 5.85
CA THR A 18 6.13 1.75 6.77
C THR A 18 7.48 1.93 6.08
N GLY A 19 7.61 1.55 4.80
CA GLY A 19 8.80 1.79 3.99
C GLY A 19 8.90 3.26 3.56
N PHE A 20 10.02 3.64 2.95
CA PHE A 20 10.25 5.03 2.52
C PHE A 20 9.18 5.53 1.54
N MET A 21 8.98 4.81 0.42
CA MET A 21 7.95 5.13 -0.57
C MET A 21 6.53 5.06 0.00
N GLY A 22 6.27 4.09 0.87
CA GLY A 22 4.97 3.95 1.54
C GLY A 22 4.62 5.18 2.38
N LYS A 23 5.56 5.70 3.17
CA LYS A 23 5.37 6.91 3.99
C LYS A 23 5.09 8.15 3.14
N VAL A 24 5.81 8.31 2.02
CA VAL A 24 5.58 9.41 1.08
C VAL A 24 4.18 9.33 0.48
N LEU A 25 3.74 8.14 0.08
CA LEU A 25 2.38 7.94 -0.43
C LEU A 25 1.32 8.26 0.64
N VAL A 26 1.51 7.80 1.89
CA VAL A 26 0.61 8.11 2.99
C VAL A 26 0.52 9.61 3.25
N GLU A 27 1.65 10.32 3.34
CA GLU A 27 1.67 11.78 3.50
C GLU A 27 0.90 12.47 2.38
N LYS A 28 1.19 12.09 1.13
CA LYS A 28 0.58 12.70 -0.05
C LYS A 28 -0.93 12.49 -0.09
N LEU A 29 -1.42 11.29 0.25
CA LEU A 29 -2.84 10.97 0.34
C LEU A 29 -3.51 11.82 1.43
N LEU A 30 -2.94 11.87 2.63
CA LEU A 30 -3.51 12.65 3.73
C LEU A 30 -3.53 14.17 3.44
N ARG A 31 -2.49 14.69 2.79
CA ARG A 31 -2.38 16.12 2.45
C ARG A 31 -3.26 16.52 1.26
N SER A 32 -3.31 15.72 0.21
CA SER A 32 -4.03 16.08 -1.03
C SER A 32 -5.51 15.69 -0.99
N CYS A 33 -5.84 14.63 -0.24
CA CYS A 33 -7.16 14.03 -0.17
C CYS A 33 -7.65 14.10 1.29
N THR A 34 -7.83 15.31 1.82
CA THR A 34 -8.17 15.50 3.25
C THR A 34 -9.47 14.81 3.67
N ASP A 35 -10.37 14.52 2.72
CA ASP A 35 -11.66 13.86 2.93
C ASP A 35 -11.61 12.35 2.64
N ILE A 36 -10.41 11.78 2.46
CA ILE A 36 -10.20 10.32 2.35
C ILE A 36 -10.72 9.60 3.60
N GLY A 37 -11.15 8.34 3.44
CA GLY A 37 -11.54 7.49 4.55
C GLY A 37 -10.33 6.99 5.35
N THR A 38 -10.41 5.74 5.78
CA THR A 38 -9.36 5.05 6.54
C THR A 38 -8.27 4.54 5.61
N ILE A 39 -7.01 4.71 6.01
CA ILE A 39 -5.85 4.09 5.38
C ILE A 39 -5.37 2.94 6.29
N PHE A 40 -5.67 1.72 5.89
CA PHE A 40 -5.20 0.49 6.53
C PHE A 40 -3.78 0.19 6.05
N ILE A 41 -2.84 -0.05 6.98
CA ILE A 41 -1.45 -0.34 6.65
C ILE A 41 -1.06 -1.72 7.18
N ILE A 42 -0.78 -2.67 6.29
CA ILE A 42 -0.28 -4.00 6.67
C ILE A 42 1.18 -3.87 7.13
N CYS A 43 1.43 -4.27 8.37
CA CYS A 43 2.71 -4.17 9.05
C CYS A 43 3.07 -5.50 9.72
N ARG A 44 4.31 -5.93 9.51
CA ARG A 44 4.85 -7.10 10.21
C ARG A 44 5.17 -6.77 11.65
N SER A 45 4.78 -7.65 12.57
CA SER A 45 5.24 -7.65 13.97
C SER A 45 6.68 -8.18 14.09
N LYS A 46 7.64 -7.63 13.34
CA LYS A 46 9.06 -7.93 13.53
C LYS A 46 9.70 -6.93 14.50
N ARG A 47 10.61 -7.42 15.34
CA ARG A 47 11.45 -6.67 16.31
C ARG A 47 10.74 -6.12 17.55
N GLY A 48 9.67 -6.78 18.02
CA GLY A 48 9.03 -6.43 19.30
C GLY A 48 8.27 -5.09 19.33
N VAL A 49 8.12 -4.42 18.19
CA VAL A 49 7.38 -3.14 18.09
C VAL A 49 5.99 -3.41 17.53
N ASN A 50 4.97 -3.05 18.31
CA ASN A 50 3.56 -3.14 17.93
C ASN A 50 3.31 -2.34 16.62
N PRO A 51 2.57 -2.88 15.64
CA PRO A 51 2.18 -2.17 14.42
C PRO A 51 1.65 -0.75 14.65
N SER A 52 0.87 -0.54 15.72
CA SER A 52 0.31 0.77 16.09
C SER A 52 1.41 1.78 16.46
N GLN A 53 2.47 1.33 17.13
CA GLN A 53 3.61 2.18 17.49
C GLN A 53 4.36 2.65 16.24
N ARG A 54 4.49 1.80 15.22
CA ARG A 54 5.14 2.17 13.94
C ARG A 54 4.42 3.31 13.23
N ILE A 55 3.09 3.36 13.35
CA ILE A 55 2.28 4.47 12.82
C ILE A 55 2.40 5.70 13.72
N ALA A 56 2.38 5.53 15.04
CA ALA A 56 2.57 6.65 15.97
C ALA A 56 3.91 7.38 15.72
N ASP A 57 4.96 6.63 15.36
CA ASP A 57 6.26 7.21 15.01
C ASP A 57 6.25 8.07 13.74
N PHE A 58 5.21 8.01 12.90
CA PHE A 58 5.09 8.91 11.73
C PHE A 58 5.02 10.37 12.18
N ALA A 59 4.43 10.65 13.35
CA ALA A 59 4.35 12.00 13.89
C ALA A 59 5.72 12.63 14.20
N LYS A 60 6.74 11.79 14.41
CA LYS A 60 8.12 12.24 14.71
C LYS A 60 8.93 12.52 13.45
N LEU A 61 8.44 12.13 12.27
CA LEU A 61 9.18 12.24 11.02
C LEU A 61 9.02 13.64 10.41
N PRO A 62 10.11 14.31 9.97
CA PRO A 62 10.03 15.61 9.30
C PRO A 62 9.09 15.64 8.09
N LEU A 63 8.95 14.51 7.40
CA LEU A 63 8.02 14.34 6.28
C LEU A 63 6.57 14.71 6.63
N PHE A 64 6.11 14.39 7.85
CA PHE A 64 4.74 14.64 8.29
C PHE A 64 4.57 15.98 9.02
N ALA A 65 5.65 16.67 9.35
CA ALA A 65 5.59 17.91 10.14
C ALA A 65 4.74 19.02 9.45
N PRO A 66 4.87 19.29 8.14
CA PRO A 66 4.02 20.28 7.48
C PRO A 66 2.54 19.91 7.49
N LEU A 67 2.23 18.63 7.24
CA LEU A 67 0.87 18.10 7.28
C LEU A 67 0.26 18.24 8.67
N LEU A 68 0.99 17.86 9.71
CA LEU A 68 0.51 17.92 11.09
C LEU A 68 0.36 19.35 11.62
N LYS A 69 1.16 20.29 11.12
CA LYS A 69 0.97 21.72 11.41
C LYS A 69 -0.36 22.24 10.86
N GLN A 70 -0.79 21.75 9.69
CA GLN A 70 -2.05 22.16 9.06
C GLN A 70 -3.25 21.36 9.58
N ASN A 71 -3.06 20.07 9.87
CA ASN A 71 -4.08 19.16 10.37
C ASN A 71 -3.48 18.21 11.41
N PRO A 72 -3.53 18.56 12.71
CA PRO A 72 -2.98 17.73 13.78
C PRO A 72 -3.64 16.35 13.90
N LYS A 73 -4.86 16.18 13.35
CA LYS A 73 -5.62 14.93 13.39
C LYS A 73 -5.42 14.05 12.15
N ALA A 74 -4.58 14.45 11.20
CA ALA A 74 -4.42 13.73 9.93
C ALA A 74 -4.07 12.24 10.11
N LEU A 75 -3.21 11.92 11.08
CA LEU A 75 -2.78 10.54 11.34
C LEU A 75 -3.86 9.65 11.99
N GLN A 76 -4.96 10.22 12.51
CA GLN A 76 -6.07 9.43 13.08
C GLN A 76 -6.78 8.57 12.02
N LYS A 77 -6.57 8.87 10.74
CA LYS A 77 -7.08 8.08 9.61
C LYS A 77 -6.28 6.81 9.35
N LEU A 78 -5.14 6.62 10.01
CA LEU A 78 -4.26 5.48 9.81
C LEU A 78 -4.59 4.36 10.78
N ILE A 79 -4.78 3.15 10.28
CA ILE A 79 -4.96 1.94 11.10
C ILE A 79 -3.88 0.93 10.74
N ALA A 80 -3.07 0.54 11.73
CA ALA A 80 -2.09 -0.51 11.56
C ALA A 80 -2.80 -1.87 11.61
N ILE A 81 -2.50 -2.72 10.63
CA ILE A 81 -2.98 -4.09 10.58
C ILE A 81 -1.77 -5.00 10.69
N GLU A 82 -1.81 -5.93 11.64
CA GLU A 82 -0.80 -6.98 11.74
C GLU A 82 -0.95 -7.95 10.55
N GLY A 83 0.14 -8.18 9.82
CA GLY A 83 0.19 -9.13 8.73
C GLY A 83 1.54 -9.17 8.03
N ASP A 84 1.78 -10.22 7.24
CA ASP A 84 2.97 -10.42 6.42
C ASP A 84 2.58 -10.93 5.04
N ILE A 85 3.02 -10.24 3.99
CA ILE A 85 2.70 -10.59 2.61
C ILE A 85 3.29 -11.94 2.18
N THR A 86 4.28 -12.46 2.91
CA THR A 86 4.90 -13.75 2.61
C THR A 86 4.12 -14.93 3.15
N GLU A 87 3.19 -14.70 4.08
CA GLU A 87 2.36 -15.70 4.75
C GLU A 87 1.05 -15.93 4.00
N GLU A 88 0.47 -17.13 4.14
CA GLU A 88 -0.87 -17.42 3.64
C GLU A 88 -1.91 -16.44 4.21
N ASP A 89 -2.89 -16.06 3.39
CA ASP A 89 -3.88 -15.03 3.73
C ASP A 89 -3.28 -13.72 4.28
N LEU A 90 -2.03 -13.42 3.88
CA LEU A 90 -1.24 -12.27 4.33
C LEU A 90 -0.99 -12.26 5.85
N GLY A 91 -1.09 -13.42 6.52
CA GLY A 91 -1.01 -13.55 7.97
C GLY A 91 -2.15 -12.86 8.72
N LEU A 92 -3.26 -12.57 8.04
CA LEU A 92 -4.41 -11.88 8.62
C LEU A 92 -5.29 -12.84 9.41
N LYS A 93 -5.80 -12.38 10.55
CA LYS A 93 -6.92 -13.07 11.23
C LYS A 93 -8.17 -13.03 10.33
N PRO A 94 -9.02 -14.07 10.34
CA PRO A 94 -10.24 -14.11 9.52
C PRO A 94 -11.14 -12.89 9.68
N GLU A 95 -11.32 -12.42 10.92
CA GLU A 95 -12.12 -11.22 11.25
C GLU A 95 -11.57 -9.95 10.59
N VAL A 96 -10.25 -9.81 10.57
CA VAL A 96 -9.56 -8.67 9.96
C VAL A 96 -9.67 -8.75 8.45
N LYS A 97 -9.45 -9.92 7.86
CA LYS A 97 -9.64 -10.18 6.42
C LYS A 97 -11.05 -9.79 5.98
N GLN A 98 -12.08 -10.23 6.72
CA GLN A 98 -13.47 -9.88 6.44
C GLN A 98 -13.73 -8.38 6.55
N LYS A 99 -13.18 -7.72 7.58
CA LYS A 99 -13.29 -6.26 7.74
C LYS A 99 -12.67 -5.52 6.55
N LEU A 100 -11.50 -5.93 6.09
CA LEU A 100 -10.87 -5.33 4.91
C LEU A 100 -11.73 -5.54 3.65
N GLN A 101 -12.24 -6.75 3.45
CA GLN A 101 -13.12 -7.10 2.33
C GLN A 101 -14.42 -6.29 2.28
N GLN A 102 -14.95 -5.90 3.43
CA GLN A 102 -16.17 -5.09 3.51
C GLN A 102 -15.93 -3.60 3.30
N ASN A 103 -14.77 -3.08 3.70
CA ASN A 103 -14.57 -1.64 3.85
C ASN A 103 -13.59 -1.04 2.86
N VAL A 104 -12.62 -1.79 2.33
CA VAL A 104 -11.58 -1.25 1.43
C VAL A 104 -12.16 -0.97 0.05
N ASN A 105 -11.72 0.13 -0.56
CA ASN A 105 -12.04 0.47 -1.95
C ASN A 105 -10.81 0.38 -2.85
N ILE A 106 -9.62 0.68 -2.32
CA ILE A 106 -8.41 0.83 -3.12
C ILE A 106 -7.26 0.10 -2.46
N ILE A 107 -6.48 -0.66 -3.22
CA ILE A 107 -5.26 -1.32 -2.74
C ILE A 107 -4.04 -0.67 -3.37
N PHE A 108 -3.05 -0.35 -2.55
CA PHE A 108 -1.68 -0.08 -2.97
C PHE A 108 -0.74 -1.18 -2.47
N HIS A 109 -0.21 -1.98 -3.39
CA HIS A 109 0.81 -2.98 -3.11
C HIS A 109 2.20 -2.42 -3.43
N VAL A 110 2.83 -1.81 -2.42
CA VAL A 110 4.14 -1.13 -2.52
C VAL A 110 5.21 -1.90 -1.72
N ALA A 111 4.85 -3.03 -1.11
CA ALA A 111 5.82 -3.91 -0.47
C ALA A 111 6.65 -4.64 -1.55
N ALA A 112 7.87 -4.17 -1.78
CA ALA A 112 8.89 -4.87 -2.57
C ALA A 112 10.15 -5.09 -1.73
N SER A 113 10.83 -6.21 -1.93
CA SER A 113 12.17 -6.42 -1.38
C SER A 113 13.17 -5.63 -2.21
N LEU A 114 13.84 -4.65 -1.61
CA LEU A 114 14.89 -3.87 -2.27
C LEU A 114 16.29 -4.49 -2.10
N LYS A 115 16.37 -5.70 -1.53
CA LYS A 115 17.63 -6.43 -1.43
C LYS A 115 18.02 -6.89 -2.83
N LEU A 116 18.98 -6.19 -3.44
CA LEU A 116 19.56 -6.53 -4.74
C LEU A 116 20.21 -7.93 -4.74
N GLU A 117 20.66 -8.39 -3.59
CA GLU A 117 21.28 -9.72 -3.38
C GLU A 117 20.30 -10.78 -2.85
N ALA A 118 18.99 -10.50 -2.82
CA ALA A 118 18.02 -11.51 -2.43
C ALA A 118 18.08 -12.68 -3.43
N GLY A 119 18.26 -13.90 -2.93
CA GLY A 119 18.22 -15.08 -3.77
C GLY A 119 16.90 -15.18 -4.54
N LEU A 120 16.91 -15.79 -5.72
CA LEU A 120 15.74 -15.94 -6.59
C LEU A 120 14.49 -16.43 -5.83
N LYS A 121 14.66 -17.34 -4.86
CA LYS A 121 13.60 -17.86 -3.99
C LYS A 121 12.94 -16.76 -3.14
N GLU A 122 13.71 -15.88 -2.53
CA GLU A 122 13.20 -14.76 -1.73
C GLU A 122 12.48 -13.73 -2.62
N ALA A 123 13.02 -13.46 -3.80
CA ALA A 123 12.38 -12.56 -4.77
C ALA A 123 11.03 -13.12 -5.27
N VAL A 124 10.95 -14.43 -5.54
CA VAL A 124 9.71 -15.11 -5.93
C VAL A 124 8.69 -15.10 -4.80
N ASP A 125 9.09 -15.45 -3.57
CA ASP A 125 8.15 -15.49 -2.43
C ASP A 125 7.61 -14.10 -2.08
N PHE A 126 8.44 -13.07 -2.15
CA PHE A 126 8.05 -11.71 -1.80
C PHE A 126 7.29 -10.99 -2.92
N ASN A 127 7.83 -11.00 -4.15
CA ASN A 127 7.28 -10.19 -5.24
C ASN A 127 6.18 -10.93 -6.02
N LEU A 128 6.32 -12.23 -6.27
CA LEU A 128 5.33 -13.00 -7.04
C LEU A 128 4.22 -13.53 -6.12
N LYS A 129 4.58 -14.33 -5.11
CA LYS A 129 3.58 -14.93 -4.22
C LYS A 129 2.91 -13.89 -3.34
N GLY A 130 3.65 -12.89 -2.85
CA GLY A 130 3.07 -11.75 -2.12
C GLY A 130 2.00 -11.02 -2.93
N THR A 131 2.28 -10.75 -4.22
CA THR A 131 1.30 -10.14 -5.13
C THR A 131 0.08 -11.04 -5.34
N LYS A 132 0.29 -12.34 -5.56
CA LYS A 132 -0.81 -13.32 -5.70
C LYS A 132 -1.76 -13.26 -4.49
N ARG A 133 -1.22 -13.29 -3.27
CA ARG A 133 -2.02 -13.23 -2.03
C ARG A 133 -2.74 -11.91 -1.85
N MET A 134 -2.11 -10.79 -2.22
CA MET A 134 -2.79 -9.49 -2.24
C MET A 134 -3.96 -9.46 -3.22
N LEU A 135 -3.82 -10.08 -4.40
CA LEU A 135 -4.89 -10.19 -5.38
C LEU A 135 -6.00 -11.15 -4.90
N GLU A 136 -5.66 -12.25 -4.23
CA GLU A 136 -6.64 -13.15 -3.61
C GLU A 136 -7.48 -12.44 -2.54
N LEU A 137 -6.86 -11.58 -1.71
CA LEU A 137 -7.61 -10.69 -0.80
C LEU A 137 -8.53 -9.75 -1.60
N ALA A 138 -8.01 -9.14 -2.67
CA ALA A 138 -8.71 -8.17 -3.48
C ALA A 138 -9.98 -8.75 -4.13
N LEU A 139 -9.94 -10.02 -4.57
CA LEU A 139 -11.09 -10.70 -5.16
C LEU A 139 -12.29 -10.80 -4.21
N GLY A 140 -12.07 -10.77 -2.90
CA GLY A 140 -13.16 -10.75 -1.91
C GLY A 140 -13.64 -9.36 -1.49
N ILE A 141 -13.06 -8.28 -2.01
CA ILE A 141 -13.44 -6.91 -1.65
C ILE A 141 -14.72 -6.51 -2.39
N LYS A 142 -15.76 -6.10 -1.63
CA LYS A 142 -17.09 -5.81 -2.17
C LYS A 142 -17.16 -4.60 -3.09
N ASN A 143 -16.44 -3.54 -2.76
CA ASN A 143 -16.49 -2.25 -3.44
C ASN A 143 -15.10 -1.85 -3.96
N LEU A 144 -14.40 -2.81 -4.58
CA LEU A 144 -13.06 -2.58 -5.10
C LEU A 144 -13.11 -1.68 -6.33
N GLU A 145 -12.44 -0.54 -6.24
CA GLU A 145 -12.34 0.46 -7.30
C GLU A 145 -10.96 0.51 -7.96
N GLY A 146 -9.93 -0.08 -7.32
CA GLY A 146 -8.62 -0.17 -7.95
C GLY A 146 -7.56 -0.90 -7.12
N VAL A 147 -6.63 -1.56 -7.83
CA VAL A 147 -5.42 -2.15 -7.26
C VAL A 147 -4.23 -1.56 -8.01
N GLN A 148 -3.33 -0.92 -7.29
CA GLN A 148 -2.07 -0.45 -7.82
C GLN A 148 -0.93 -1.26 -7.21
N HIS A 149 -0.10 -1.84 -8.08
CA HIS A 149 1.06 -2.60 -7.67
C HIS A 149 2.32 -1.94 -8.21
N LYS A 150 3.31 -1.72 -7.35
CA LYS A 150 4.62 -1.21 -7.74
C LYS A 150 5.63 -2.36 -7.68
N THR A 151 6.09 -2.82 -8.83
CA THR A 151 7.24 -3.74 -8.92
C THR A 151 8.53 -2.97 -9.15
N THR A 152 9.64 -3.53 -8.66
CA THR A 152 10.97 -3.22 -9.17
C THR A 152 11.69 -4.56 -9.24
N VAL A 153 11.91 -5.05 -10.45
CA VAL A 153 12.75 -6.22 -10.71
C VAL A 153 14.03 -5.67 -11.33
N THR A 154 15.10 -5.60 -10.56
CA THR A 154 16.45 -5.39 -11.12
C THR A 154 16.98 -6.75 -11.51
N SER A 155 16.85 -7.13 -12.78
CA SER A 155 17.64 -8.22 -13.34
C SER A 155 19.07 -7.73 -13.52
N GLY A 156 19.99 -8.20 -12.68
CA GLY A 156 21.42 -8.10 -12.99
C GLY A 156 21.72 -9.05 -14.15
N GLY A 157 21.79 -8.51 -15.36
CA GLY A 157 22.10 -9.24 -16.59
C GLY A 157 21.67 -8.43 -17.80
N ASP A 158 22.63 -8.15 -18.68
CA ASP A 158 22.64 -7.21 -19.81
C ASP A 158 21.32 -6.80 -20.47
N SER A 159 21.33 -5.52 -20.90
CA SER A 159 20.41 -4.85 -21.84
C SER A 159 18.94 -4.68 -21.41
N GLY A 160 18.64 -3.48 -20.91
CA GLY A 160 17.59 -2.63 -21.52
C GLY A 160 16.10 -3.00 -21.40
N HIS A 161 15.70 -4.05 -20.67
CA HIS A 161 14.29 -4.45 -20.63
C HIS A 161 13.61 -4.23 -19.27
N HIS A 162 12.85 -3.14 -19.17
CA HIS A 162 11.87 -2.94 -18.09
C HIS A 162 10.68 -3.88 -18.31
N LEU A 163 10.64 -5.03 -17.62
CA LEU A 163 9.46 -5.88 -17.59
C LEU A 163 8.36 -5.25 -16.73
N GLN A 164 7.53 -4.40 -17.33
CA GLN A 164 6.20 -4.09 -16.81
C GLN A 164 5.28 -5.28 -17.12
N GLN A 165 5.01 -6.15 -16.14
CA GLN A 165 3.87 -7.07 -16.25
C GLN A 165 2.57 -6.28 -16.05
N LYS A 166 1.94 -5.88 -17.16
CA LYS A 166 0.55 -5.46 -17.19
C LYS A 166 -0.32 -6.72 -17.16
N ILE A 167 -0.85 -7.08 -15.99
CA ILE A 167 -1.93 -8.07 -15.91
C ILE A 167 -3.16 -7.43 -16.59
N PRO A 168 -3.78 -8.08 -17.60
CA PRO A 168 -4.82 -7.46 -18.40
C PRO A 168 -6.13 -7.45 -17.61
N TYR A 169 -6.32 -6.41 -16.80
CA TYR A 169 -7.65 -5.89 -16.48
C TYR A 169 -7.69 -4.44 -16.98
N LYS A 170 -8.63 -4.20 -17.90
CA LYS A 170 -8.96 -2.96 -18.61
C LYS A 170 -8.29 -1.70 -18.04
N LEU A 171 -7.34 -1.15 -18.81
CA LEU A 171 -6.56 0.06 -18.52
C LEU A 171 -7.43 1.20 -17.96
N TRP A 172 -7.16 1.61 -16.72
CA TRP A 172 -7.62 2.88 -16.12
C TRP A 172 -6.48 3.91 -16.02
N LEU A 173 -5.50 3.83 -16.94
CA LEU A 173 -4.38 4.77 -16.97
C LEU A 173 -4.79 6.17 -17.45
N ASP A 174 -5.88 6.30 -18.21
CA ASP A 174 -6.29 7.58 -18.81
C ASP A 174 -7.43 8.31 -18.08
N SER A 175 -8.10 7.65 -17.13
CA SER A 175 -9.35 8.15 -16.53
C SER A 175 -9.26 8.43 -15.02
N ALA A 176 -8.18 8.03 -14.36
CA ALA A 176 -7.90 8.47 -12.99
C ALA A 176 -6.97 9.70 -13.02
N PRO A 177 -7.42 10.88 -12.54
CA PRO A 177 -6.61 12.13 -12.58
C PRO A 177 -5.32 12.09 -11.72
N PHE A 178 -4.99 10.93 -11.14
CA PHE A 178 -3.87 10.67 -10.24
C PHE A 178 -2.51 10.67 -10.95
N TYR A 179 -2.45 10.28 -12.23
CA TYR A 179 -1.18 10.04 -12.94
C TYR A 179 -0.44 11.30 -13.45
N ARG A 180 -1.02 12.50 -13.34
CA ARG A 180 -0.35 13.75 -13.78
C ARG A 180 0.54 14.42 -12.72
N TYR A 181 0.62 13.87 -11.51
CA TYR A 181 1.23 14.57 -10.37
C TYR A 181 2.24 13.72 -9.55
N PHE A 182 2.73 12.62 -10.13
CA PHE A 182 3.85 11.82 -9.59
C PHE A 182 4.95 11.70 -10.63
#